data_AF-A0A2H1JF08-F1
#
_entry.id   AF-A0A2H1JF08-F1
#
_cell.length_a   1.000
_cell.length_b   1.000
_cell.length_c   1.000
_cell.angle_alpha   90.00
_cell.angle_beta   90.00
_cell.angle_gamma   90.00
#
_symmetry.space_group_name_H-M   'P 1'
#
loop_
_entity.id
_entity.type
_entity.pdbx_description
1 polymer ?
#
loop_
_entity_poly.entity_id
_entity_poly.type
_entity_poly.pdbx_seq_one_letter_code
_entity_poly.pdbx_strand_id
1 'polypeptide(L)'
;MKFGFVADGVFKLLVAVALWAFLPAVESFLLAPRWLAITAIVLLFLSAATEISYGARKGEKSYVKYLAIFDSLWVVSTIIAVILALVGSSAAGFVWLGYTALGSLAIAVVFTTGANGPDFAEDEASGAATRRSE
;
A
#
# COMPACT_ATOMS: atom_id res chain seq x y z
N MET A 1 6.19 8.84 15.67
CA MET A 1 6.92 7.73 15.01
C MET A 1 6.96 7.98 13.50
N LYS A 2 7.65 9.04 13.06
CA LYS A 2 7.76 9.42 11.63
C LYS A 2 8.58 8.40 10.82
N PHE A 3 9.50 7.71 11.49
CA PHE A 3 10.41 6.73 10.90
C PHE A 3 9.71 5.50 10.31
N GLY A 4 8.57 5.07 10.88
CA GLY A 4 7.87 3.86 10.43
C GLY A 4 7.28 3.99 9.02
N PHE A 5 6.64 5.12 8.71
CA PHE A 5 6.06 5.39 7.40
C PHE A 5 7.11 5.56 6.30
N VAL A 6 8.22 6.24 6.61
CA VAL A 6 9.30 6.42 5.66
C VAL A 6 10.02 5.09 5.40
N ALA A 7 10.28 4.29 6.43
CA ALA A 7 10.89 2.98 6.27
C ALA A 7 10.01 2.01 5.46
N ASP A 8 8.71 1.98 5.73
CA ASP A 8 7.74 1.15 4.99
C ASP A 8 7.64 1.57 3.51
N GLY A 9 7.52 2.87 3.25
CA GLY A 9 7.50 3.39 1.88
C GLY A 9 8.81 3.11 1.14
N VAL A 10 9.97 3.26 1.79
CA VAL A 10 11.27 2.90 1.18
C VAL A 10 11.36 1.39 0.90
N PHE A 11 10.87 0.54 1.79
CA PHE A 11 10.81 -0.90 1.56
C PHE A 11 9.96 -1.23 0.33
N LYS A 12 8.76 -0.66 0.21
CA LYS A 12 7.89 -0.83 -0.97
C LYS A 12 8.54 -0.34 -2.26
N LEU A 13 9.27 0.77 -2.20
CA LEU A 13 10.03 1.29 -3.33
C LEU A 13 11.13 0.31 -3.77
N LEU A 14 11.87 -0.26 -2.83
CA LEU A 14 12.88 -1.29 -3.11
C LEU A 14 12.24 -2.54 -3.71
N VAL A 15 11.10 -2.98 -3.20
CA VAL A 15 10.34 -4.11 -3.77
C VAL A 15 9.89 -3.79 -5.20
N ALA A 16 9.36 -2.58 -5.47
CA ALA A 16 8.97 -2.17 -6.81
C ALA A 16 10.15 -2.18 -7.80
N VAL A 17 11.32 -1.68 -7.38
CA VAL A 17 12.55 -1.70 -8.18
C VAL A 17 13.04 -3.13 -8.41
N ALA A 18 13.01 -3.98 -7.39
CA ALA A 18 13.38 -5.39 -7.53
C ALA A 18 12.43 -6.12 -8.49
N LEU A 19 11.11 -5.93 -8.35
CA LEU A 19 10.11 -6.50 -9.26
C LEU A 19 10.31 -6.04 -10.71
N TRP A 20 10.68 -4.77 -10.91
CA TRP A 20 11.01 -4.26 -12.23
C TRP A 20 12.29 -4.88 -12.80
N ALA A 21 13.35 -4.97 -12.00
CA ALA A 21 14.62 -5.56 -12.43
C ALA A 21 14.50 -7.06 -12.77
N PHE A 22 13.68 -7.79 -12.00
CA PHE A 22 13.43 -9.22 -12.17
C PHE A 22 12.14 -9.52 -12.93
N LEU A 23 11.58 -8.55 -13.66
CA LEU A 23 10.29 -8.68 -14.33
C LEU A 23 10.17 -9.96 -15.19
N PRO A 24 11.15 -10.34 -16.02
CA PRO A 24 11.05 -11.58 -16.82
C PRO A 24 11.00 -12.85 -15.97
N ALA A 25 11.71 -12.87 -14.84
CA ALA A 25 11.71 -14.00 -13.91
C ALA A 25 10.39 -14.08 -13.13
N VAL A 26 9.83 -12.93 -12.74
CA VAL A 26 8.53 -12.85 -12.04
C VAL A 26 7.39 -13.30 -12.97
N GLU A 27 7.39 -12.87 -14.23
CA GLU A 27 6.40 -13.28 -15.23
C GLU A 27 6.41 -14.79 -15.46
N SER A 28 7.60 -15.37 -15.62
CA SER A 28 7.77 -16.80 -15.88
C SER A 28 7.45 -17.66 -14.64
N PHE A 29 7.82 -17.20 -13.45
CA PHE A 29 7.56 -17.93 -12.21
C PHE A 29 6.08 -17.91 -11.80
N LEU A 30 5.42 -16.75 -11.93
CA LEU A 30 4.01 -16.59 -11.55
C LEU A 30 3.03 -16.90 -12.68
N LEU A 31 3.55 -17.20 -13.89
CA LEU A 31 2.76 -17.39 -15.11
C LEU A 31 1.77 -16.24 -15.33
N ALA A 32 2.22 -15.03 -15.02
CA ALA A 32 1.40 -13.83 -14.95
C ALA A 32 1.52 -12.99 -16.23
N PRO A 33 0.44 -12.33 -16.67
CA PRO A 33 0.53 -11.44 -17.81
C PRO A 33 1.31 -10.16 -17.45
N ARG A 34 2.21 -9.73 -18.35
CA ARG A 34 3.11 -8.58 -18.19
C ARG A 34 2.42 -7.29 -17.76
N TRP A 35 1.24 -7.00 -18.30
CA TRP A 35 0.48 -5.79 -17.95
C TRP A 35 0.08 -5.74 -16.47
N LEU A 36 -0.22 -6.90 -15.86
CA LEU A 36 -0.60 -7.02 -14.46
C LEU A 36 0.60 -6.75 -13.56
N ALA A 37 1.77 -7.27 -13.93
CA ALA A 37 3.03 -7.02 -13.22
C ALA A 37 3.44 -5.54 -13.27
N ILE A 38 3.37 -4.92 -14.45
CA ILE A 38 3.65 -3.48 -14.60
C ILE A 38 2.66 -2.65 -13.78
N THR A 39 1.36 -2.96 -13.83
CA THR A 39 0.34 -2.26 -13.05
C THR A 39 0.61 -2.35 -11.55
N ALA A 40 0.96 -3.53 -11.06
CA ALA A 40 1.31 -3.74 -9.65
C ALA A 40 2.55 -2.94 -9.24
N ILE A 41 3.61 -2.94 -10.05
CA ILE A 41 4.84 -2.18 -9.80
C ILE A 41 4.55 -0.68 -9.73
N VAL A 42 3.77 -0.15 -10.69
CA VAL A 42 3.40 1.26 -10.74
C VAL A 42 2.60 1.65 -9.50
N LEU A 43 1.56 0.89 -9.15
CA LEU A 43 0.72 1.20 -8.00
C LEU A 43 1.50 1.08 -6.68
N LEU A 44 2.38 0.08 -6.55
CA LEU A 44 3.27 -0.07 -5.40
C LEU A 44 4.22 1.13 -5.27
N PHE A 45 4.77 1.61 -6.39
CA PHE A 45 5.60 2.82 -6.41
C PHE A 45 4.81 4.07 -6.01
N LEU A 46 3.58 4.25 -6.51
CA LEU A 46 2.73 5.37 -6.09
C LEU A 46 2.43 5.31 -4.59
N SER A 47 2.08 4.13 -4.05
CA SER A 47 1.85 3.94 -2.61
C SER A 47 3.09 4.36 -1.81
N ALA A 48 4.26 3.84 -2.18
CA ALA A 48 5.54 4.19 -1.56
C ALA A 48 5.78 5.72 -1.55
N ALA A 49 5.56 6.39 -2.69
CA ALA A 49 5.75 7.84 -2.80
C ALA A 49 4.77 8.63 -1.90
N THR A 50 3.51 8.18 -1.80
CA THR A 50 2.51 8.81 -0.91
C THR A 50 2.84 8.60 0.57
N GLU A 51 3.32 7.41 0.95
CA GLU A 51 3.68 7.09 2.33
C GLU A 51 4.91 7.88 2.81
N ILE A 52 5.96 7.94 1.98
CA ILE A 52 7.15 8.77 2.26
C ILE A 52 6.75 10.24 2.38
N SER A 53 5.91 10.73 1.47
CA SER A 53 5.39 12.10 1.48
C SER A 53 4.58 12.44 2.72
N TYR A 54 3.75 11.52 3.21
CA TYR A 54 2.92 11.70 4.39
C TYR A 54 3.72 11.57 5.69
N GLY A 55 4.62 10.58 5.77
CA GLY A 55 5.55 10.39 6.89
C GLY A 55 6.47 11.59 7.11
N ALA A 56 6.90 12.24 6.01
CA ALA A 56 7.68 13.48 6.05
C ALA A 56 6.86 14.69 6.52
N ARG A 57 5.56 14.78 6.16
CA ARG A 57 4.72 15.98 6.37
C ARG A 57 3.85 15.97 7.63
N LYS A 58 3.08 14.91 7.93
CA LYS A 58 1.99 14.96 8.93
C LYS A 58 2.13 14.04 10.15
N GLY A 59 2.91 12.96 10.11
CA GLY A 59 3.34 12.22 11.31
C GLY A 59 2.24 11.76 12.30
N GLU A 60 0.98 11.69 11.86
CA GLU A 60 -0.17 11.41 12.71
C GLU A 60 -0.40 9.90 12.87
N LYS A 61 -0.72 9.48 14.11
CA LYS A 61 -0.74 8.07 14.53
C LYS A 61 -1.91 7.26 13.96
N SER A 62 -2.93 7.90 13.38
CA SER A 62 -4.21 7.24 13.07
C SER A 62 -4.12 6.20 11.93
N TYR A 63 -3.21 6.39 10.96
CA TYR A 63 -3.14 5.56 9.75
C TYR A 63 -2.20 4.33 9.84
N VAL A 64 -1.48 4.15 10.95
CA VAL A 64 -0.51 3.02 11.11
C VAL A 64 -1.21 1.65 11.08
N LYS A 65 -2.46 1.57 11.56
CA LYS A 65 -3.22 0.30 11.58
C LYS A 65 -3.51 -0.24 10.18
N TYR A 66 -3.79 0.63 9.21
CA TYR A 66 -4.08 0.21 7.83
C TYR A 66 -2.84 -0.38 7.15
N LEU A 67 -1.65 0.17 7.43
CA LEU A 67 -0.38 -0.37 6.94
C LEU A 67 -0.09 -1.76 7.49
N ALA A 68 -0.26 -1.96 8.81
CA ALA A 68 -0.02 -3.25 9.44
C ALA A 68 -0.98 -4.35 8.95
N ILE A 69 -2.24 -4.00 8.69
CA ILE A 69 -3.23 -4.92 8.12
C ILE A 69 -2.84 -5.28 6.68
N PHE A 70 -2.49 -4.28 5.85
CA PHE A 70 -2.05 -4.51 4.48
C PHE A 70 -0.82 -5.41 4.42
N ASP A 71 0.21 -5.14 5.23
CA ASP A 71 1.44 -5.94 5.24
C ASP A 71 1.17 -7.39 5.66
N SER A 72 0.34 -7.60 6.69
CA SER A 72 -0.06 -8.94 7.12
C SER A 72 -0.78 -9.72 6.01
N LEU A 73 -1.72 -9.07 5.33
CA LEU A 73 -2.44 -9.68 4.20
C LEU A 73 -1.56 -9.86 2.97
N TRP A 74 -0.57 -8.99 2.76
CA TRP A 74 0.41 -9.11 1.68
C TRP A 74 1.31 -10.33 1.87
N VAL A 75 1.77 -10.60 3.10
CA VAL A 75 2.51 -11.82 3.44
C VAL A 75 1.66 -13.06 3.18
N VAL A 76 0.40 -13.09 3.62
CA VAL A 76 -0.52 -14.21 3.36
C VAL A 76 -0.73 -14.41 1.86
N SER A 77 -0.96 -13.33 1.10
CA SER A 77 -1.09 -13.37 -0.36
C SER A 77 0.18 -13.92 -1.03
N THR A 78 1.35 -13.53 -0.55
CA THR A 78 2.64 -14.03 -1.03
C THR A 78 2.77 -15.54 -0.83
N ILE A 79 2.41 -16.06 0.34
CA ILE A 79 2.45 -17.50 0.63
C ILE A 79 1.52 -18.26 -0.33
N ILE A 80 0.29 -17.78 -0.50
CA ILE A 80 -0.70 -18.40 -1.40
C ILE A 80 -0.16 -18.41 -2.84
N ALA A 81 0.39 -17.28 -3.29
CA ALA A 81 0.92 -17.17 -4.64
C ALA A 81 2.15 -18.06 -4.88
N VAL A 82 3.05 -18.20 -3.90
CA VAL A 82 4.17 -19.14 -4.00
C VAL A 82 3.66 -20.58 -4.11
N ILE A 83 2.68 -20.98 -3.28
CA ILE A 83 2.07 -22.31 -3.37
C ILE A 83 1.46 -22.53 -4.77
N LEU A 84 0.70 -21.56 -5.28
CA LEU A 84 0.09 -21.61 -6.60
C LEU A 84 1.12 -21.66 -7.73
N ALA A 85 2.23 -20.93 -7.60
CA ALA A 85 3.32 -20.91 -8.58
C ALA A 85 4.04 -22.26 -8.62
N LEU A 86 4.28 -22.87 -7.46
CA LEU A 86 4.93 -24.17 -7.34
C LEU A 86 4.10 -25.31 -7.96
N VAL A 87 2.77 -25.18 -7.99
CA VAL A 87 1.88 -26.12 -8.69
C VAL A 87 1.62 -25.74 -10.15
N GLY A 88 2.32 -24.72 -10.68
CA GLY A 88 2.22 -24.28 -12.08
C GLY A 88 0.89 -23.58 -12.42
N SER A 89 0.19 -23.03 -11.42
CA SER A 89 -1.07 -22.33 -11.63
C SER A 89 -0.83 -20.86 -11.98
N SER A 90 -1.40 -20.40 -13.10
CA SER A 90 -1.42 -18.98 -13.48
C SER A 90 -2.19 -18.09 -12.52
N ALA A 91 -2.99 -18.67 -11.62
CA ALA A 91 -3.65 -17.94 -10.54
C ALA A 91 -2.65 -17.28 -9.58
N ALA A 92 -1.41 -17.80 -9.48
CA ALA A 92 -0.35 -17.23 -8.64
C ALA A 92 -0.11 -15.74 -8.94
N GLY A 93 0.03 -15.41 -10.24
CA GLY A 93 0.20 -14.04 -10.71
C GLY A 93 -0.96 -13.13 -10.33
N PHE A 94 -2.19 -13.58 -10.57
CA PHE A 94 -3.39 -12.80 -10.28
C PHE A 94 -3.58 -12.56 -8.78
N VAL A 95 -3.34 -13.56 -7.94
CA VAL A 95 -3.46 -13.43 -6.49
C VAL A 95 -2.43 -12.43 -5.97
N TRP A 96 -1.16 -12.59 -6.32
CA TRP A 96 -0.11 -11.73 -5.75
C TRP A 96 -0.07 -10.33 -6.33
N LEU A 97 0.02 -10.23 -7.66
CA LEU A 97 0.14 -8.94 -8.34
C LEU A 97 -1.19 -8.20 -8.29
N GLY A 98 -2.33 -8.91 -8.36
CA GLY A 98 -3.65 -8.30 -8.18
C GLY A 98 -3.86 -7.77 -6.77
N TYR A 99 -3.50 -8.55 -5.74
CA TYR A 99 -3.54 -8.06 -4.35
C TYR A 99 -2.62 -6.87 -4.14
N THR A 100 -1.38 -6.94 -4.65
CA THR A 100 -0.39 -5.86 -4.57
C THR A 100 -0.91 -4.60 -5.26
N ALA A 101 -1.49 -4.72 -6.45
CA ALA A 101 -2.08 -3.60 -7.19
C ALA A 101 -3.24 -2.96 -6.42
N LEU A 102 -4.26 -3.74 -6.05
CA LEU A 102 -5.46 -3.23 -5.38
C LEU A 102 -5.15 -2.65 -4.01
N GLY A 103 -4.31 -3.30 -3.22
CA GLY A 103 -3.95 -2.79 -1.90
C GLY A 103 -3.05 -1.56 -1.97
N SER A 104 -2.12 -1.50 -2.92
CA SER A 104 -1.32 -0.27 -3.14
C SER A 104 -2.18 0.89 -3.61
N LEU A 105 -3.17 0.64 -4.47
CA LEU A 105 -4.16 1.63 -4.87
C LEU A 105 -4.99 2.13 -3.67
N ALA A 106 -5.50 1.21 -2.84
CA ALA A 106 -6.27 1.56 -1.66
C ALA A 106 -5.45 2.45 -0.70
N ILE A 107 -4.19 2.11 -0.48
CA ILE A 107 -3.29 2.92 0.34
C ILE A 107 -3.08 4.29 -0.30
N ALA A 108 -2.73 4.35 -1.58
CA ALA A 108 -2.53 5.62 -2.29
C ALA A 108 -3.78 6.53 -2.21
N VAL A 109 -4.98 5.97 -2.34
CA VAL A 109 -6.24 6.70 -2.17
C VAL A 109 -6.39 7.21 -0.74
N VAL A 110 -6.24 6.35 0.27
CA VAL A 110 -6.37 6.73 1.70
C VAL A 110 -5.38 7.83 2.08
N PHE A 111 -4.13 7.77 1.61
CA PHE A 111 -3.16 8.82 1.90
C PHE A 111 -3.39 10.08 1.09
N THR A 112 -3.90 10.00 -0.14
CA THR A 112 -4.25 11.19 -0.93
C THR A 112 -5.48 11.90 -0.36
N THR A 113 -6.49 11.15 0.07
CA THR A 113 -7.69 11.71 0.72
C THR A 113 -7.44 12.09 2.16
N GLY A 114 -6.56 11.41 2.90
CA GLY A 114 -6.14 11.82 4.24
C GLY A 114 -5.17 13.01 4.24
N ALA A 115 -4.39 13.20 3.17
CA ALA A 115 -3.53 14.38 3.02
C ALA A 115 -4.32 15.66 2.67
N ASN A 116 -5.40 15.52 1.90
CA ASN A 116 -6.20 16.63 1.36
C ASN A 116 -7.66 16.70 1.89
N GLY A 117 -8.06 15.77 2.76
CA GLY A 117 -9.43 15.66 3.28
C GLY A 117 -9.67 16.63 4.43
N PRO A 118 -10.92 17.09 4.61
CA PRO A 118 -11.28 18.02 5.68
C PRO A 118 -10.86 17.44 7.04
N ASP A 119 -10.23 18.29 7.85
CA ASP A 119 -9.77 17.94 9.18
C ASP A 119 -10.97 17.86 10.12
N PHE A 120 -11.65 16.71 10.14
CA PHE A 120 -12.83 16.48 10.99
C PHE A 120 -12.51 16.55 12.49
N ALA A 121 -11.23 16.67 12.88
CA ALA A 121 -10.83 16.92 14.26
C ALA A 121 -11.15 18.36 14.71
N GLU A 122 -11.28 19.33 13.79
CA GLU A 122 -11.69 20.70 14.12
C GLU A 122 -13.22 20.83 14.30
N ASP A 123 -13.99 19.99 13.60
CA ASP A 123 -15.46 20.02 13.67
C ASP A 123 -16.00 19.54 15.02
N GLU A 124 -15.37 18.56 15.67
CA GLU A 124 -15.75 18.13 17.02
C GLU A 124 -15.35 19.15 18.11
N ALA A 125 -14.22 19.85 17.94
CA ALA A 125 -13.78 20.87 18.90
C ALA A 125 -14.64 22.14 18.83
N SER A 126 -15.06 22.55 17.63
CA SER A 126 -15.96 23.69 17.41
C SER A 126 -17.37 23.41 17.93
N GLY A 127 -17.90 22.18 17.69
CA GLY A 127 -19.21 21.77 18.20
C GLY A 127 -19.27 21.60 19.73
N ALA A 128 -18.14 21.33 20.39
CA ALA A 128 -18.04 21.25 21.84
C ALA A 128 -17.90 22.62 22.53
N ALA A 129 -17.30 23.62 21.85
CA ALA A 129 -17.17 24.97 22.37
C ALA A 129 -18.52 25.72 22.35
N THR A 130 -19.29 25.60 21.27
CA THR A 130 -20.62 26.22 21.13
C THR A 130 -21.64 25.68 22.12
N ARG A 131 -21.53 24.41 22.53
CA ARG A 131 -22.41 23.80 23.55
C ARG A 131 -22.10 24.16 25.00
N ARG A 132 -21.02 24.91 25.28
CA ARG A 132 -20.70 25.42 26.62
C ARG A 132 -21.12 26.88 26.84
N SER A 133 -21.64 27.55 25.81
CA SER A 133 -22.10 28.93 25.87
C SER A 133 -23.62 29.10 25.91
N GLU A 134 -24.38 28.01 25.99
CA GLU A 134 -25.84 27.99 26.20
C GLU A 134 -26.21 27.53 27.61
#